data_AF-G7GFH1-F1
#
_entry.id   AF-G7GFH1-F1
#
_cell.length_a   1.000
_cell.length_b   1.000
_cell.length_c   1.000
_cell.angle_alpha   90.00
_cell.angle_beta   90.00
_cell.angle_gamma   90.00
#
_symmetry.space_group_name_H-M   'P 1'
#
loop_
_entity.id
_entity.type
_entity.pdbx_description
1 polymer ?
#
loop_
_entity_poly.entity_id
_entity_poly.type
_entity_poly.pdbx_seq_one_letter_code
_entity_poly.pdbx_strand_id
1 'polypeptide(L)'
;MKKILLLGAVVMSLAACSSTPNKDDMPPKIGMANPASKYCVEQGGQLEIRNETNGQVGYCTLPNGQVVEEWELFRASQPKCVADEAKKLIGQSGLSEEQIKQKTKSEIVRSVGPNQPVTMDYRENRVTVTIDPQSKKITNATCG
;
A
#
# COMPACT_ATOMS: atom_id res chain seq x y z
N MET A 1 36.72 44.21 72.55
CA MET A 1 36.10 45.48 72.09
C MET A 1 36.36 45.67 70.60
N LYS A 2 35.36 45.48 69.74
CA LYS A 2 35.10 46.32 68.54
C LYS A 2 33.78 45.83 67.91
N LYS A 3 32.74 46.66 68.01
CA LYS A 3 31.58 46.60 67.11
C LYS A 3 31.95 47.44 65.89
N ILE A 4 31.56 47.03 64.69
CA ILE A 4 31.21 47.92 63.57
C ILE A 4 30.26 47.16 62.65
N LEU A 5 29.07 47.76 62.47
CA LEU A 5 28.06 47.51 61.46
C LEU A 5 28.52 48.01 60.08
N LEU A 6 27.89 47.47 59.01
CA LEU A 6 27.41 48.12 57.75
C LEU A 6 27.65 47.17 56.55
N LEU A 7 26.61 46.60 55.94
CA LEU A 7 25.71 47.14 54.89
C LEU A 7 26.25 46.91 53.45
N GLY A 8 25.59 46.02 52.72
CA GLY A 8 25.41 46.11 51.26
C GLY A 8 26.42 45.42 50.35
N ALA A 9 25.98 44.34 49.67
CA ALA A 9 26.16 44.15 48.23
C ALA A 9 25.38 42.90 47.78
N VAL A 10 24.29 43.12 47.04
CA VAL A 10 23.68 42.12 46.17
C VAL A 10 24.63 41.86 45.02
N VAL A 11 25.08 40.61 44.83
CA VAL A 11 25.56 40.13 43.53
C VAL A 11 24.89 38.79 43.24
N MET A 12 23.97 38.86 42.29
CA MET A 12 23.32 37.75 41.63
C MET A 12 24.22 37.24 40.52
N SER A 13 24.50 35.94 40.49
CA SER A 13 24.74 35.21 39.24
C SER A 13 24.72 33.70 39.54
N LEU A 14 23.58 33.08 39.21
CA LEU A 14 23.45 31.64 39.14
C LEU A 14 24.28 31.14 37.95
N ALA A 15 25.36 30.41 38.23
CA ALA A 15 26.04 29.60 37.22
C ALA A 15 25.39 28.21 37.15
N ALA A 16 24.25 28.12 36.45
CA ALA A 16 23.67 26.84 36.04
C ALA A 16 24.18 26.50 34.63
N CYS A 17 25.34 25.86 34.53
CA CYS A 17 25.76 25.21 33.30
C CYS A 17 24.98 23.90 33.15
N SER A 18 23.79 23.96 32.56
CA SER A 18 23.16 22.79 31.95
C SER A 18 23.56 22.79 30.48
N SER A 19 24.56 21.99 30.14
CA SER A 19 24.79 21.56 28.76
C SER A 19 23.59 20.70 28.35
N THR A 20 22.58 21.32 27.74
CA THR A 20 21.55 20.58 26.99
C THR A 20 22.25 19.78 25.89
N PRO A 21 22.14 18.45 25.87
CA PRO A 21 22.54 17.68 24.71
C PRO A 21 21.71 18.19 23.54
N ASN A 22 22.39 18.63 22.48
CA ASN A 22 21.73 19.08 21.28
C ASN A 22 20.84 17.94 20.77
N LYS A 23 19.53 18.14 20.71
CA LYS A 23 18.55 17.15 20.25
C LYS A 23 18.46 17.11 18.72
N ASP A 24 19.57 17.41 18.04
CA ASP A 24 19.64 17.51 16.58
C ASP A 24 20.21 16.25 15.90
N ASP A 25 20.51 15.19 16.65
CA ASP A 25 20.96 13.89 16.11
C ASP A 25 19.88 12.81 16.17
N MET A 26 18.60 13.18 15.92
CA MET A 26 17.64 12.16 15.50
C MET A 26 17.70 12.08 13.98
N PRO A 27 18.12 10.95 13.38
CA PRO A 27 17.98 10.79 11.94
C PRO A 27 16.51 11.09 11.59
N PRO A 28 16.25 11.83 10.50
CA PRO A 28 14.89 12.19 10.12
C PRO A 28 14.06 10.91 10.15
N LYS A 29 12.90 10.96 10.82
CA LYS A 29 11.98 9.84 10.84
C LYS A 29 11.64 9.54 9.38
N ILE A 30 12.34 8.57 8.79
CA ILE A 30 12.07 8.08 7.45
C ILE A 30 10.61 7.66 7.49
N GLY A 31 9.82 8.26 6.60
CA GLY A 31 8.37 8.08 6.57
C GLY A 31 7.97 6.62 6.35
N MET A 32 6.67 6.38 6.19
CA MET A 32 6.17 5.05 5.80
C MET A 32 6.96 4.51 4.61
N ALA A 33 7.38 3.24 4.68
CA ALA A 33 8.15 2.61 3.62
C ALA A 33 7.37 2.67 2.29
N ASN A 34 8.06 3.00 1.19
CA ASN A 34 7.48 2.94 -0.14
C ASN A 34 7.06 1.47 -0.43
N PRO A 35 5.78 1.20 -0.74
CA PRO A 35 5.29 -0.15 -0.93
C PRO A 35 5.97 -0.88 -2.10
N ALA A 36 6.31 -0.17 -3.18
CA ALA A 36 7.01 -0.75 -4.33
C ALA A 36 8.44 -1.15 -3.97
N SER A 37 9.17 -0.26 -3.28
CA SER A 37 10.50 -0.54 -2.76
C SER A 37 10.50 -1.72 -1.78
N LYS A 38 9.51 -1.76 -0.87
CA LYS A 38 9.34 -2.88 0.07
C LYS A 38 9.07 -4.19 -0.68
N TYR A 39 8.18 -4.16 -1.66
CA TYR A 39 7.86 -5.35 -2.46
C TYR A 39 9.08 -5.88 -3.22
N CYS A 40 9.91 -5.00 -3.80
CA CYS A 40 11.17 -5.40 -4.44
C CYS A 40 12.06 -6.22 -3.49
N VAL A 41 12.27 -5.72 -2.27
CA VAL A 41 13.08 -6.40 -1.25
C VAL A 41 12.44 -7.71 -0.79
N GLU A 42 11.11 -7.76 -0.65
CA GLU A 42 10.37 -8.99 -0.33
C GLU A 42 10.48 -10.06 -1.43
N GLN A 43 10.66 -9.66 -2.70
CA GLN A 43 10.96 -10.59 -3.80
C GLN A 43 12.44 -11.05 -3.81
N GLY A 44 13.24 -10.62 -2.83
CA GLY A 44 14.68 -10.89 -2.78
C GLY A 44 15.50 -10.03 -3.75
N GLY A 45 14.91 -8.97 -4.31
CA GLY A 45 15.57 -8.06 -5.23
C GLY A 45 16.42 -6.98 -4.55
N GLN A 46 17.29 -6.36 -5.33
CA GLN A 46 18.05 -5.17 -4.93
C GLN A 46 17.43 -3.92 -5.55
N LEU A 47 17.06 -2.95 -4.71
CA LEU A 47 16.54 -1.66 -5.14
C LEU A 47 17.67 -0.70 -5.51
N GLU A 48 17.56 -0.06 -6.66
CA GLU A 48 18.44 1.01 -7.14
C GLU A 48 17.61 2.23 -7.52
N ILE A 49 17.94 3.40 -6.99
CA ILE A 49 17.32 4.67 -7.41
C ILE A 49 18.20 5.33 -8.46
N ARG A 50 17.63 5.62 -9.64
CA ARG A 50 18.32 6.26 -10.77
C ARG A 50 17.76 7.64 -11.01
N ASN A 51 18.64 8.59 -11.33
CA ASN A 51 18.24 9.90 -11.83
C ASN A 51 17.95 9.79 -13.33
N GLU A 52 16.74 10.13 -13.73
CA GLU A 52 16.29 10.22 -15.11
C GLU A 52 15.88 11.66 -15.47
N THR A 53 15.53 11.88 -16.74
CA THR A 53 15.11 13.20 -17.23
C THR A 53 13.88 13.75 -16.50
N ASN A 54 13.02 12.86 -15.98
CA ASN A 54 11.76 13.22 -15.33
C ASN A 54 11.80 13.10 -13.80
N GLY A 55 12.99 12.97 -13.21
CA GLY A 55 13.18 12.80 -11.76
C GLY A 55 13.82 11.48 -11.40
N GLN A 56 13.60 11.01 -10.17
CA GLN A 56 14.16 9.75 -9.68
C GLN A 56 13.20 8.59 -9.95
N VAL A 57 13.73 7.49 -10.46
CA VAL A 57 12.99 6.25 -10.73
C VAL A 57 13.63 5.11 -9.95
N GLY A 58 12.81 4.30 -9.28
CA GLY A 58 13.27 3.09 -8.59
C GLY A 58 13.24 1.88 -9.50
N TYR A 59 14.35 1.15 -9.55
CA TYR A 59 14.48 -0.10 -10.28
C TYR A 59 14.78 -1.25 -9.33
N CYS A 60 14.11 -2.38 -9.54
CA CYS A 60 14.35 -3.62 -8.83
C CYS A 60 15.16 -4.58 -9.70
N THR A 61 16.33 -5.00 -9.21
CA THR A 61 17.10 -6.11 -9.79
C THR A 61 16.73 -7.40 -9.06
N LEU A 62 15.99 -8.28 -9.72
CA LEU A 62 15.50 -9.55 -9.18
C LEU A 62 16.60 -10.63 -9.14
N PRO A 63 16.46 -11.70 -8.33
CA PRO A 63 17.47 -12.78 -8.22
C PRO A 63 17.80 -13.50 -9.54
N ASN A 64 16.89 -13.47 -10.51
CA ASN A 64 17.10 -14.03 -11.85
C ASN A 64 17.87 -13.07 -12.79
N GLY A 65 18.31 -11.91 -12.30
CA GLY A 65 19.00 -10.87 -13.06
C GLY A 65 18.08 -9.92 -13.82
N GLN A 66 16.76 -10.10 -13.76
CA GLN A 66 15.81 -9.19 -14.41
C GLN A 66 15.80 -7.84 -13.69
N VAL A 67 15.88 -6.76 -14.46
CA VAL A 67 15.72 -5.39 -13.97
C VAL A 67 14.35 -4.87 -14.41
N VAL A 68 13.53 -4.43 -13.46
CA VAL A 68 12.17 -3.93 -13.69
C VAL A 68 11.91 -2.69 -12.83
N GLU A 69 11.12 -1.73 -13.31
CA GLU A 69 10.71 -0.56 -12.53
C GLU A 69 9.90 -1.01 -11.29
N GLU A 70 10.17 -0.43 -10.12
CA GLU A 70 9.64 -0.95 -8.85
C GLU A 70 8.10 -0.92 -8.79
N TRP A 71 7.46 0.12 -9.35
CA TRP A 71 6.01 0.23 -9.35
C TRP A 71 5.36 -0.66 -10.40
N GLU A 72 5.98 -0.87 -11.55
CA GLU A 72 5.57 -1.87 -12.53
C GLU A 72 5.54 -3.27 -11.90
N LEU A 73 6.63 -3.64 -11.23
CA LEU A 73 6.73 -4.91 -10.50
C LEU A 73 5.62 -5.03 -9.43
N PHE A 74 5.41 -3.99 -8.63
CA PHE A 74 4.38 -3.97 -7.59
C PHE A 74 2.94 -4.02 -8.13
N ARG A 75 2.64 -3.32 -9.22
CA ARG A 75 1.30 -3.37 -9.85
C ARG A 75 1.04 -4.68 -10.57
N ALA A 76 2.07 -5.30 -11.14
CA ALA A 76 1.95 -6.59 -11.82
C ALA A 76 1.61 -7.72 -10.84
N SER A 77 1.96 -7.59 -9.56
CA SER A 77 1.68 -8.59 -8.53
C SER A 77 0.28 -8.49 -7.91
N GLN A 78 -0.44 -7.39 -8.17
CA GLN A 78 -1.77 -7.20 -7.61
C GLN A 78 -2.79 -8.19 -8.20
N PRO A 79 -3.79 -8.64 -7.42
CA PRO A 79 -4.86 -9.50 -7.92
C PRO A 79 -5.59 -8.84 -9.10
N LYS A 80 -5.74 -9.58 -10.19
CA LYS A 80 -6.50 -9.15 -11.37
C LYS A 80 -7.47 -10.23 -11.76
N CYS A 81 -8.70 -9.81 -12.03
CA CYS A 81 -9.73 -10.70 -12.53
C CYS A 81 -9.35 -11.20 -13.93
N VAL A 82 -9.38 -12.52 -14.12
CA VAL A 82 -9.09 -13.18 -15.39
C VAL A 82 -10.40 -13.33 -16.17
N ALA A 83 -10.56 -12.54 -17.22
CA ALA A 83 -11.80 -12.45 -17.99
C ALA A 83 -12.26 -13.80 -18.57
N ASP A 84 -11.32 -14.62 -19.05
CA ASP A 84 -11.66 -15.92 -19.63
C ASP A 84 -12.10 -16.94 -18.57
N GLU A 85 -11.58 -16.87 -17.34
CA GLU A 85 -12.08 -17.69 -16.23
C GLU A 85 -13.44 -17.18 -15.73
N ALA A 86 -13.66 -15.86 -15.71
CA ALA A 86 -14.95 -15.29 -15.36
C ALA A 86 -16.06 -15.78 -16.31
N LYS A 87 -15.82 -15.78 -17.63
CA LYS A 87 -16.79 -16.29 -18.62
C LYS A 87 -17.19 -17.75 -18.38
N LYS A 88 -16.28 -18.60 -17.89
CA LYS A 88 -16.56 -20.02 -17.60
C LYS A 88 -17.58 -20.20 -16.46
N LEU A 89 -17.83 -19.17 -15.65
CA LEU A 89 -18.83 -19.23 -14.58
C LEU A 89 -20.27 -19.22 -15.11
N ILE A 90 -20.49 -18.75 -16.35
CA ILE A 90 -21.83 -18.66 -16.94
C ILE A 90 -22.47 -20.06 -17.03
N GLY A 91 -23.69 -20.18 -16.52
CA GLY A 91 -24.45 -21.42 -16.43
C GLY A 91 -24.24 -22.21 -15.13
N GLN A 92 -23.21 -21.88 -14.33
CA GLN A 92 -22.98 -22.51 -13.02
C GLN A 92 -23.93 -21.94 -11.96
N SER A 93 -24.20 -22.72 -10.92
CA SER A 93 -25.02 -22.34 -9.77
C SER A 93 -24.40 -22.85 -8.48
N GLY A 94 -24.75 -22.23 -7.34
CA GLY A 94 -24.32 -22.69 -6.01
C GLY A 94 -22.84 -22.45 -5.69
N LEU A 95 -22.17 -21.55 -6.42
CA LEU A 95 -20.80 -21.13 -6.10
C LEU A 95 -20.79 -20.16 -4.92
N SER A 96 -19.88 -20.36 -3.97
CA SER A 96 -19.59 -19.37 -2.93
C SER A 96 -18.78 -18.20 -3.48
N GLU A 97 -18.77 -17.09 -2.76
CA GLU A 97 -17.96 -15.93 -3.12
C GLU A 97 -16.47 -16.27 -3.23
N GLU A 98 -15.96 -17.09 -2.31
CA GLU A 98 -14.57 -17.54 -2.27
C GLU A 98 -14.24 -18.40 -3.50
N GLN A 99 -15.15 -19.30 -3.89
CA GLN A 99 -14.98 -20.12 -5.09
C GLN A 99 -14.94 -19.26 -6.35
N ILE A 100 -15.78 -18.23 -6.42
CA ILE A 100 -15.76 -17.27 -7.52
C ILE A 100 -14.41 -16.54 -7.55
N LYS A 101 -13.96 -15.97 -6.43
CA LYS A 101 -12.66 -15.29 -6.32
C LYS A 101 -11.49 -16.17 -6.76
N GLN A 102 -11.45 -17.42 -6.28
CA GLN A 102 -10.40 -18.35 -6.63
C GLN A 102 -10.38 -18.69 -8.13
N LYS A 103 -11.56 -18.96 -8.72
CA LYS A 103 -11.66 -19.29 -10.14
C LYS A 103 -11.26 -18.12 -11.03
N THR A 104 -11.66 -16.91 -10.69
CA THR A 104 -11.41 -15.71 -11.51
C THR A 104 -10.14 -14.97 -11.14
N LYS A 105 -9.47 -15.34 -10.04
CA LYS A 105 -8.35 -14.58 -9.44
C LYS A 105 -8.72 -13.14 -9.05
N SER A 106 -10.01 -12.83 -8.95
CA SER A 106 -10.49 -11.53 -8.48
C SER A 106 -10.38 -11.44 -6.95
N GLU A 107 -10.22 -10.23 -6.43
CA GLU A 107 -10.30 -9.94 -5.00
C GLU A 107 -11.74 -9.63 -4.56
N ILE A 108 -12.54 -9.04 -5.45
CA ILE A 108 -13.90 -8.57 -5.16
C ILE A 108 -14.90 -9.29 -6.06
N VAL A 109 -16.01 -9.73 -5.48
CA VAL A 109 -17.17 -10.23 -6.23
C VAL A 109 -18.33 -9.26 -6.04
N ARG A 110 -18.92 -8.81 -7.13
CA ARG A 110 -20.17 -8.05 -7.13
C ARG A 110 -21.29 -8.91 -7.71
N SER A 111 -22.16 -9.42 -6.85
CA SER A 111 -23.33 -10.19 -7.26
C SER A 111 -24.52 -9.28 -7.51
N VAL A 112 -25.16 -9.40 -8.67
CA VAL A 112 -26.30 -8.57 -9.08
C VAL A 112 -27.43 -9.43 -9.64
N GLY A 113 -28.67 -8.96 -9.53
CA GLY A 113 -29.81 -9.51 -10.24
C GLY A 113 -29.91 -8.99 -11.68
N PRO A 114 -30.73 -9.63 -12.54
CA PRO A 114 -31.03 -9.12 -13.87
C PRO A 114 -31.60 -7.70 -13.81
N ASN A 115 -31.09 -6.79 -14.66
CA ASN A 115 -31.49 -5.37 -14.72
C ASN A 115 -31.30 -4.56 -13.43
N GLN A 116 -30.56 -5.09 -12.45
CA GLN A 116 -30.25 -4.33 -11.24
C GLN A 116 -29.35 -3.14 -11.60
N PRO A 117 -29.72 -1.90 -11.23
CA PRO A 117 -28.89 -0.74 -11.50
C PRO A 117 -27.59 -0.82 -10.70
N VAL A 118 -26.47 -0.54 -11.36
CA VAL A 118 -25.13 -0.48 -10.75
C VAL A 118 -24.36 0.73 -11.24
N THR A 119 -23.40 1.18 -10.43
CA THR A 119 -22.41 2.17 -10.86
C THR A 119 -21.44 1.57 -11.87
N MET A 120 -21.05 2.38 -12.86
CA MET A 120 -20.07 2.03 -13.90
C MET A 120 -18.64 2.40 -13.49
N ASP A 121 -18.27 2.13 -12.23
CA ASP A 121 -16.88 2.26 -11.77
C ASP A 121 -16.06 1.07 -12.26
N TYR A 122 -14.86 1.27 -12.78
CA TYR A 122 -13.98 0.18 -13.23
C TYR A 122 -13.04 -0.28 -12.11
N ARG A 123 -12.95 -1.59 -11.87
CA ARG A 123 -12.03 -2.23 -10.93
C ARG A 123 -11.41 -3.49 -11.54
N GLU A 124 -10.11 -3.45 -11.81
CA GLU A 124 -9.37 -4.57 -12.42
C GLU A 124 -9.37 -5.85 -11.56
N ASN A 125 -9.50 -5.70 -10.24
CA ASN A 125 -9.53 -6.79 -9.27
C ASN A 125 -10.95 -7.31 -8.98
N ARG A 126 -11.98 -6.85 -9.69
CA ARG A 126 -13.38 -7.23 -9.45
C ARG A 126 -13.94 -8.10 -10.55
N VAL A 127 -14.73 -9.11 -10.17
CA VAL A 127 -15.68 -9.78 -11.04
C VAL A 127 -17.10 -9.37 -10.67
N THR A 128 -17.91 -9.01 -11.66
CA THR A 128 -19.36 -8.83 -11.50
C THR A 128 -20.08 -10.03 -12.06
N VAL A 129 -20.91 -10.69 -11.25
CA VAL A 129 -21.72 -11.85 -11.66
C VAL A 129 -23.20 -11.51 -11.60
N THR A 130 -23.94 -11.80 -12.65
CA THR A 130 -25.41 -11.67 -12.68
C THR A 130 -26.02 -13.03 -12.38
N ILE A 131 -26.85 -13.11 -11.34
CA ILE A 131 -27.46 -14.36 -10.89
C ILE A 131 -28.96 -14.29 -11.14
N ASP A 132 -29.48 -15.24 -11.91
CA ASP A 132 -30.91 -15.37 -12.13
C ASP A 132 -31.63 -15.82 -10.84
N PRO A 133 -32.66 -15.09 -10.38
CA PRO A 133 -33.28 -15.37 -9.08
C PRO A 133 -34.06 -16.68 -9.04
N GLN A 134 -34.53 -17.20 -10.18
CA GLN A 134 -35.32 -18.43 -10.26
C GLN A 134 -34.43 -19.68 -10.32
N SER A 135 -33.54 -19.73 -11.31
CA SER A 135 -32.65 -20.86 -11.57
C SER A 135 -31.40 -20.87 -10.68
N LYS A 136 -31.07 -19.75 -10.02
CA LYS A 136 -29.83 -19.53 -9.26
C LYS A 136 -28.55 -19.70 -10.08
N LYS A 137 -28.67 -19.66 -11.41
CA LYS A 137 -27.54 -19.75 -12.34
C LYS A 137 -26.94 -18.38 -12.60
N ILE A 138 -25.63 -18.34 -12.80
CA ILE A 138 -24.91 -17.18 -13.29
C ILE A 138 -25.26 -17.02 -14.78
N THR A 139 -25.88 -15.91 -15.15
CA THR A 139 -26.24 -15.60 -16.54
C THR A 139 -25.22 -14.70 -17.23
N ASN A 140 -24.42 -13.96 -16.47
CA ASN A 140 -23.33 -13.14 -16.96
C ASN A 140 -22.20 -13.06 -15.91
N ALA A 141 -20.96 -12.96 -16.37
CA ALA A 141 -19.79 -12.80 -15.51
C ALA A 141 -18.71 -11.99 -16.24
N THR A 142 -18.39 -10.80 -15.74
CA THR A 142 -17.45 -9.87 -16.38
C THR A 142 -16.49 -9.28 -15.37
N CYS A 143 -15.21 -9.21 -15.74
CA CYS A 143 -14.22 -8.47 -14.97
C CYS A 143 -14.38 -6.96 -15.19
N GLY A 144 -14.21 -6.18 -14.13
CA GLY A 144 -14.32 -4.72 -14.17
C GLY A 144 -15.20 -4.15 -13.07
#